data_AF-A0A2D4K9W2-F1
#
_entry.id   AF-A0A2D4K9W2-F1
#
_cell.length_a   1.000
_cell.length_b   1.000
_cell.length_c   1.000
_cell.angle_alpha   90.00
_cell.angle_beta   90.00
_cell.angle_gamma   90.00
#
_symmetry.space_group_name_H-M   'P 1'
#
loop_
_entity.id
_entity.type
_entity.pdbx_description
1 polymer ?
#
loop_
_entity_poly.entity_id
_entity_poly.type
_entity_poly.pdbx_seq_one_letter_code
_entity_poly.pdbx_strand_id
1 'polypeptide(L)'
;RRVHGQVQVFASVSCDLSGSLSAYFQAATPEMVEKFPKNLMSEWQDFFSEGIHSLLLPLLAKITRKEQDVMETSFQNSMLKSLGKALAYISKDQLLNHRLPAKFVAGQKTNLPDNLQTLLNTFCPLLIFRARPVQITVYHMLNKLMSHLPKFDNVDLKSYGDEEEELLLSPPAALMTVLTTQEHLLENILECIPVGEFAEIQPMSVEFCIILGYLLTWKLILSFFKGASSQLRALYSQYLRRTKSLNKLLYHLFRLMPENPTFPGSTPELSNKDVKTYFTEELDLDIKDALAMFSHIPHLACTVYCMTLKDLPAMVRLWWNSCEKRVFNIVDKFTSKYVSGILSSQEISSVQSSTQLFNGMTVKARSATREVIATYSVDDIFIELIIQLPPNYPLGSIAVESGKRVGVAVQQWRNWMLQLST
;
A
#
# COMPACT_ATOMS: atom_id res chain seq x y z
N ARG A 1 -20.45 -27.28 -25.77
CA ARG A 1 -19.54 -26.12 -26.03
C ARG A 1 -20.31 -24.83 -26.36
N ARG A 2 -21.22 -24.78 -27.36
CA ARG A 2 -22.03 -23.57 -27.69
C ARG A 2 -22.88 -23.01 -26.53
N VAL A 3 -23.64 -23.86 -25.83
CA VAL A 3 -24.49 -23.45 -24.69
C VAL A 3 -23.65 -22.89 -23.52
N HIS A 4 -22.47 -23.48 -23.26
CA HIS A 4 -21.58 -23.02 -22.20
C HIS A 4 -21.01 -21.62 -22.50
N GLY A 5 -20.68 -21.34 -23.76
CA GLY A 5 -20.23 -20.02 -24.19
C GLY A 5 -21.32 -18.95 -24.04
N GLN A 6 -22.57 -19.24 -24.42
CA GLN A 6 -23.69 -18.29 -24.29
C GLN A 6 -24.00 -17.95 -22.83
N VAL A 7 -23.98 -18.93 -21.94
CA VAL A 7 -24.17 -18.72 -20.48
C VAL A 7 -23.05 -17.83 -19.92
N GLN A 8 -21.80 -18.04 -20.35
CA GLN A 8 -20.68 -17.20 -19.93
C GLN A 8 -20.79 -15.76 -20.47
N VAL A 9 -21.22 -15.54 -21.71
CA VAL A 9 -21.49 -14.17 -22.22
C VAL A 9 -22.55 -13.49 -21.37
N PHE A 10 -23.68 -14.17 -21.12
CA PHE A 10 -24.76 -13.62 -20.31
C PHE A 10 -24.29 -13.26 -18.89
N ALA A 11 -23.49 -14.13 -18.27
CA ALA A 11 -22.88 -13.86 -16.98
C ALA A 11 -21.94 -12.64 -17.01
N SER A 12 -21.10 -12.52 -18.04
CA SER A 12 -20.21 -11.36 -18.22
C SER A 12 -21.00 -10.06 -18.34
N VAL A 13 -22.02 -10.01 -19.20
CA VAL A 13 -22.86 -8.82 -19.40
C VAL A 13 -23.60 -8.46 -18.10
N SER A 14 -24.08 -9.47 -17.36
CA SER A 14 -24.75 -9.24 -16.07
C SER A 14 -23.80 -8.65 -15.02
N CYS A 15 -22.56 -9.14 -14.95
CA CYS A 15 -21.53 -8.58 -14.07
C CYS A 15 -21.16 -7.16 -14.50
N ASP A 16 -21.01 -6.91 -15.79
CA ASP A 16 -20.70 -5.58 -16.32
C ASP A 16 -21.80 -4.56 -16.04
N LEU A 17 -23.07 -4.95 -16.17
CA LEU A 17 -24.21 -4.13 -15.77
C LEU A 17 -24.16 -3.85 -14.25
N SER A 18 -23.92 -4.87 -13.43
CA SER A 18 -23.81 -4.72 -11.98
C SER A 18 -22.70 -3.76 -11.57
N GLY A 19 -21.52 -3.86 -12.19
CA GLY A 19 -20.40 -2.94 -11.97
C GLY A 19 -20.71 -1.53 -12.45
N SER A 20 -21.44 -1.36 -13.55
CA SER A 20 -21.83 -0.04 -14.07
C SER A 20 -22.88 0.65 -13.19
N LEU A 21 -23.85 -0.11 -12.67
CA LEU A 21 -24.81 0.38 -11.67
C LEU A 21 -24.09 0.79 -10.39
N SER A 22 -23.16 -0.05 -9.91
CA SER A 22 -22.38 0.26 -8.70
C SER A 22 -21.56 1.53 -8.86
N ALA A 23 -20.91 1.71 -10.00
CA ALA A 23 -20.18 2.93 -10.33
C ALA A 23 -21.10 4.16 -10.34
N TYR A 24 -22.27 4.04 -10.97
CA TYR A 24 -23.26 5.12 -11.06
C TYR A 24 -23.74 5.56 -9.67
N PHE A 25 -24.14 4.62 -8.82
CA PHE A 25 -24.61 4.93 -7.46
C PHE A 25 -23.49 5.45 -6.56
N GLN A 26 -22.25 4.98 -6.71
CA GLN A 26 -21.12 5.49 -5.94
C GLN A 26 -20.72 6.92 -6.36
N ALA A 27 -20.87 7.25 -7.65
CA ALA A 27 -20.57 8.58 -8.18
C ALA A 27 -21.74 9.58 -8.09
N ALA A 28 -22.90 9.16 -7.54
CA ALA A 28 -24.08 10.01 -7.44
C ALA A 28 -23.83 11.22 -6.52
N THR A 29 -24.00 12.42 -7.06
CA THR A 29 -23.88 13.67 -6.28
C THR A 29 -25.14 13.91 -5.44
N PRO A 30 -25.09 14.75 -4.39
CA PRO A 30 -26.28 15.11 -3.61
C PRO A 30 -27.45 15.60 -4.49
N GLU A 31 -27.16 16.42 -5.50
CA GLU A 31 -28.15 16.91 -6.47
C GLU A 31 -28.78 15.81 -7.34
N MET A 32 -28.02 14.75 -7.66
CA MET A 32 -28.56 13.57 -8.35
C MET A 32 -29.45 12.76 -7.42
N VAL A 33 -29.01 12.58 -6.16
CA VAL A 33 -29.75 11.82 -5.14
C VAL A 33 -31.08 12.49 -4.81
N GLU A 34 -31.17 13.82 -4.79
CA GLU A 34 -32.44 14.55 -4.61
C GLU A 34 -33.49 14.26 -5.70
N LYS A 35 -33.03 13.91 -6.91
CA LYS A 35 -33.91 13.53 -8.03
C LYS A 35 -34.33 12.07 -7.99
N PHE A 36 -33.73 11.26 -7.13
CA PHE A 36 -34.08 9.85 -7.01
C PHE A 36 -35.38 9.66 -6.24
N PRO A 37 -36.09 8.53 -6.46
CA PRO A 37 -37.12 8.08 -5.54
C PRO A 37 -36.59 8.05 -4.10
N LYS A 38 -37.41 8.46 -3.13
CA LYS A 38 -37.01 8.74 -1.74
C LYS A 38 -36.15 7.67 -1.06
N ASN A 39 -36.31 6.40 -1.44
CA ASN A 39 -35.62 5.26 -0.83
C ASN A 39 -34.63 4.56 -1.79
N LEU A 40 -34.47 5.01 -3.03
CA LEU A 40 -33.69 4.27 -4.02
C LEU A 40 -32.23 4.08 -3.59
N MET A 41 -31.64 5.10 -2.94
CA MET A 41 -30.25 5.01 -2.48
C MET A 41 -30.09 4.02 -1.31
N SER A 42 -31.00 4.03 -0.34
CA SER A 42 -31.01 3.04 0.74
C SER A 42 -31.33 1.64 0.23
N GLU A 43 -32.30 1.49 -0.68
CA GLU A 43 -32.63 0.21 -1.31
C GLU A 43 -31.45 -0.35 -2.11
N TRP A 44 -30.71 0.52 -2.81
CA TRP A 44 -29.49 0.15 -3.50
C TRP A 44 -28.45 -0.42 -2.52
N GLN A 45 -28.16 0.28 -1.43
CA GLN A 45 -27.14 -0.15 -0.47
C GLN A 45 -27.56 -1.40 0.30
N ASP A 46 -28.77 -1.40 0.86
CA ASP A 46 -29.22 -2.40 1.83
C ASP A 46 -29.75 -3.69 1.18
N PHE A 47 -30.22 -3.62 -0.07
CA PHE A 47 -30.86 -4.76 -0.74
C PHE A 47 -30.20 -5.14 -2.05
N PHE A 48 -30.14 -4.23 -3.04
CA PHE A 48 -29.67 -4.60 -4.38
C PHE A 48 -28.18 -4.91 -4.41
N SER A 49 -27.36 -4.03 -3.82
CA SER A 49 -25.91 -4.22 -3.70
C SER A 49 -25.59 -5.47 -2.88
N GLU A 50 -26.25 -5.65 -1.73
CA GLU A 50 -26.08 -6.85 -0.88
C GLU A 50 -26.43 -8.13 -1.63
N GLY A 51 -27.57 -8.16 -2.32
CA GLY A 51 -28.02 -9.30 -3.11
C GLY A 51 -27.06 -9.66 -4.25
N ILE A 52 -26.51 -8.65 -4.94
CA ILE A 52 -25.53 -8.87 -6.00
C ILE A 52 -24.24 -9.45 -5.41
N HIS A 53 -23.63 -8.78 -4.44
CA HIS A 53 -22.31 -9.14 -3.94
C HIS A 53 -22.31 -10.46 -3.15
N SER A 54 -23.40 -10.77 -2.43
CA SER A 54 -23.57 -12.05 -1.75
C SER A 54 -23.60 -13.26 -2.70
N LEU A 55 -23.95 -13.05 -3.98
CA LEU A 55 -23.87 -14.06 -5.04
C LEU A 55 -22.51 -14.08 -5.73
N LEU A 56 -21.96 -12.90 -6.05
CA LEU A 56 -20.71 -12.78 -6.80
C LEU A 56 -19.47 -13.23 -5.99
N LEU A 57 -19.44 -12.97 -4.69
CA LEU A 57 -18.27 -13.28 -3.85
C LEU A 57 -18.02 -14.80 -3.73
N PRO A 58 -19.02 -15.65 -3.40
CA PRO A 58 -18.86 -17.10 -3.46
C PRO A 58 -18.62 -17.63 -4.87
N LEU A 59 -19.15 -16.97 -5.90
CA LEU A 59 -18.93 -17.36 -7.29
C LEU A 59 -17.46 -17.23 -7.68
N LEU A 60 -16.77 -16.15 -7.30
CA LEU A 60 -15.33 -16.00 -7.53
C LEU A 60 -14.53 -17.13 -6.88
N ALA A 61 -14.83 -17.46 -5.61
CA ALA A 61 -14.17 -18.56 -4.89
C ALA A 61 -14.42 -19.93 -5.57
N LYS A 62 -15.63 -20.14 -6.12
CA LYS A 62 -16.00 -21.39 -6.81
C LYS A 62 -15.32 -21.54 -8.17
N ILE A 63 -15.22 -20.46 -8.95
CA ILE A 63 -14.57 -20.48 -10.27
C ILE A 63 -13.07 -20.76 -10.09
N THR A 64 -12.40 -19.98 -9.24
CA THR A 64 -10.95 -20.09 -9.01
C THR A 64 -10.52 -21.41 -8.38
N ARG A 65 -11.38 -22.07 -7.58
CA ARG A 65 -11.12 -23.43 -7.06
C ARG A 65 -11.14 -24.50 -8.15
N LYS A 66 -11.97 -24.35 -9.19
CA LYS A 66 -12.11 -25.34 -10.26
C LYS A 66 -11.03 -25.22 -11.34
N GLU A 67 -10.40 -24.06 -11.45
CA GLU A 67 -9.57 -23.67 -12.59
C GLU A 67 -8.06 -23.57 -12.24
N GLN A 68 -7.56 -24.39 -11.30
CA GLN A 68 -6.19 -24.30 -10.77
C GLN A 68 -5.05 -24.37 -11.82
N ASP A 69 -5.31 -24.89 -13.03
CA ASP A 69 -4.29 -25.12 -14.08
C ASP A 69 -4.61 -24.50 -15.46
N VAL A 70 -5.62 -23.63 -15.58
CA VAL A 70 -6.03 -23.14 -16.90
C VAL A 70 -5.15 -21.98 -17.35
N MET A 71 -4.19 -22.28 -18.23
CA MET A 71 -3.51 -21.29 -19.07
C MET A 71 -4.53 -20.41 -19.79
N GLU A 72 -4.27 -19.11 -19.84
CA GLU A 72 -5.13 -18.05 -20.36
C GLU A 72 -5.93 -18.45 -21.62
N THR A 73 -7.17 -18.91 -21.45
CA THR A 73 -8.12 -18.86 -22.57
C THR A 73 -8.71 -17.45 -22.62
N SER A 74 -8.68 -16.82 -23.80
CA SER A 74 -9.11 -15.42 -23.99
C SER A 74 -10.56 -15.16 -23.55
N PHE A 75 -11.41 -16.20 -23.55
CA PHE A 75 -12.84 -16.10 -23.25
C PHE A 75 -13.18 -16.21 -21.76
N GLN A 76 -12.53 -17.10 -20.99
CA GLN A 76 -12.72 -17.17 -19.51
C GLN A 76 -12.20 -15.91 -18.82
N ASN A 77 -11.14 -15.31 -19.36
CA ASN A 77 -10.64 -14.01 -18.93
C ASN A 77 -11.69 -12.90 -19.06
N SER A 78 -12.59 -12.96 -20.04
CA SER A 78 -13.66 -11.95 -20.19
C SER A 78 -14.66 -12.00 -19.03
N MET A 79 -15.05 -13.21 -18.61
CA MET A 79 -15.93 -13.39 -17.45
C MET A 79 -15.25 -12.94 -16.15
N LEU A 80 -14.00 -13.34 -15.92
CA LEU A 80 -13.24 -12.94 -14.72
C LEU A 80 -13.03 -11.43 -14.67
N LYS A 81 -12.80 -10.76 -15.81
CA LYS A 81 -12.73 -9.29 -15.89
C LYS A 81 -14.04 -8.64 -15.47
N SER A 82 -15.16 -9.13 -16.00
CA SER A 82 -16.49 -8.57 -15.73
C SER A 82 -16.90 -8.80 -14.27
N LEU A 83 -16.72 -10.03 -13.77
CA LEU A 83 -16.95 -10.41 -12.37
C LEU A 83 -16.08 -9.58 -11.42
N GLY A 84 -14.79 -9.45 -11.75
CA GLY A 84 -13.85 -8.68 -10.98
C GLY A 84 -14.20 -7.20 -10.90
N LYS A 85 -14.62 -6.60 -12.02
CA LYS A 85 -15.08 -5.21 -12.07
C LYS A 85 -16.30 -4.99 -11.17
N ALA A 86 -17.26 -5.92 -11.17
CA ALA A 86 -18.40 -5.85 -10.25
C ALA A 86 -17.95 -5.96 -8.78
N LEU A 87 -17.12 -6.96 -8.46
CA LEU A 87 -16.63 -7.18 -7.11
C LEU A 87 -15.71 -6.08 -6.59
N ALA A 88 -15.08 -5.28 -7.46
CA ALA A 88 -14.32 -4.10 -7.03
C ALA A 88 -15.18 -3.09 -6.25
N TYR A 89 -16.51 -3.11 -6.42
CA TYR A 89 -17.46 -2.24 -5.71
C TYR A 89 -17.99 -2.80 -4.39
N ILE A 90 -17.67 -4.05 -4.02
CA ILE A 90 -18.15 -4.66 -2.77
C ILE A 90 -17.76 -3.80 -1.56
N SER A 91 -18.71 -3.50 -0.67
CA SER A 91 -18.46 -2.65 0.48
C SER A 91 -17.63 -3.37 1.56
N LYS A 92 -17.04 -2.59 2.47
CA LYS A 92 -16.35 -3.14 3.63
C LYS A 92 -17.30 -3.97 4.50
N ASP A 93 -18.52 -3.50 4.72
CA ASP A 93 -19.50 -4.18 5.57
C ASP A 93 -20.00 -5.47 4.93
N GLN A 94 -20.19 -5.49 3.61
CA GLN A 94 -20.48 -6.70 2.83
C GLN A 94 -19.38 -7.75 2.98
N LEU A 95 -18.12 -7.34 2.92
CA LEU A 95 -16.99 -8.24 3.11
C LEU A 95 -16.92 -8.79 4.53
N LEU A 96 -17.29 -8.01 5.55
CA LEU A 96 -17.32 -8.46 6.94
C LEU A 96 -18.51 -9.41 7.22
N ASN A 97 -19.66 -9.20 6.56
CA ASN A 97 -20.87 -9.98 6.74
C ASN A 97 -21.05 -11.11 5.71
N HIS A 98 -19.97 -11.51 5.05
CA HIS A 98 -19.98 -12.53 4.02
C HIS A 98 -20.49 -13.90 4.53
N ARG A 99 -21.04 -14.72 3.62
CA ARG A 99 -21.55 -16.07 3.91
C ARG A 99 -20.71 -17.17 3.26
N LEU A 100 -19.39 -17.01 3.30
CA LEU A 100 -18.49 -18.01 2.71
C LEU A 100 -18.39 -19.23 3.64
N PRO A 101 -18.17 -20.45 3.09
CA PRO A 101 -17.88 -21.62 3.90
C PRO A 101 -16.63 -21.40 4.74
N ALA A 102 -16.70 -21.78 6.02
CA ALA A 102 -15.59 -21.64 6.96
C ALA A 102 -14.29 -22.26 6.40
N LYS A 103 -13.18 -21.53 6.52
CA LYS A 103 -11.87 -21.95 6.01
C LYS A 103 -10.77 -21.57 6.99
N PHE A 104 -10.42 -22.50 7.86
CA PHE A 104 -9.38 -22.34 8.88
C PHE A 104 -8.13 -23.15 8.50
N VAL A 105 -6.95 -22.67 8.90
CA VAL A 105 -5.68 -23.37 8.74
C VAL A 105 -5.22 -23.88 10.10
N ALA A 106 -4.91 -25.18 10.18
CA ALA A 106 -4.47 -25.79 11.43
C ALA A 106 -3.18 -25.12 11.95
N GLY A 107 -3.16 -24.78 13.24
CA GLY A 107 -2.01 -24.14 13.88
C GLY A 107 -1.82 -22.65 13.56
N GLN A 108 -2.72 -22.02 12.79
CA GLN A 108 -2.68 -20.59 12.52
C GLN A 108 -3.03 -19.79 13.79
N LYS A 109 -2.02 -19.21 14.43
CA LYS A 109 -2.21 -18.26 15.53
C LYS A 109 -2.73 -16.93 14.98
N THR A 110 -3.88 -16.45 15.47
CA THR A 110 -4.44 -15.16 15.06
C THR A 110 -5.48 -14.66 16.05
N ASN A 111 -5.57 -13.33 16.21
CA ASN A 111 -6.61 -12.67 17.00
C ASN A 111 -7.82 -12.24 16.14
N LEU A 112 -7.80 -12.57 14.83
CA LEU A 112 -8.85 -12.17 13.91
C LEU A 112 -10.12 -13.01 14.16
N PRO A 113 -11.31 -12.40 14.09
CA PRO A 113 -12.58 -13.12 14.09
C PRO A 113 -12.69 -14.17 12.96
N ASP A 114 -13.47 -15.23 13.19
CA ASP A 114 -13.60 -16.38 12.28
C ASP A 114 -14.03 -16.03 10.86
N ASN A 115 -14.89 -15.03 10.69
CA ASN A 115 -15.30 -14.52 9.38
C ASN A 115 -14.10 -13.93 8.63
N LEU A 116 -13.33 -13.05 9.28
CA LEU A 116 -12.13 -12.46 8.71
C LEU A 116 -11.06 -13.51 8.40
N GLN A 117 -10.86 -14.50 9.28
CA GLN A 117 -9.97 -15.62 9.01
C GLN A 117 -10.41 -16.38 7.75
N THR A 118 -11.69 -16.74 7.67
CA THR A 118 -12.26 -17.45 6.51
C THR A 118 -12.08 -16.65 5.22
N LEU A 119 -12.34 -15.34 5.26
CA LEU A 119 -12.19 -14.45 4.12
C LEU A 119 -10.73 -14.38 3.65
N LEU A 120 -9.79 -14.13 4.56
CA LEU A 120 -8.36 -14.04 4.24
C LEU A 120 -7.81 -15.37 3.74
N ASN A 121 -8.12 -16.48 4.43
CA ASN A 121 -7.68 -17.81 4.03
C ASN A 121 -8.29 -18.24 2.68
N THR A 122 -9.44 -17.68 2.30
CA THR A 122 -10.06 -17.92 0.99
C THR A 122 -9.38 -17.11 -0.10
N PHE A 123 -9.16 -15.82 0.11
CA PHE A 123 -8.77 -14.91 -0.97
C PHE A 123 -7.28 -14.56 -1.02
N CYS A 124 -6.53 -14.51 0.08
CA CYS A 124 -5.08 -14.24 0.04
C CYS A 124 -4.32 -15.18 -0.92
N PRO A 125 -4.58 -16.52 -0.94
CA PRO A 125 -3.91 -17.42 -1.88
C PRO A 125 -4.12 -17.05 -3.36
N LEU A 126 -5.22 -16.36 -3.69
CA LEU A 126 -5.51 -15.94 -5.05
C LEU A 126 -4.64 -14.77 -5.53
N LEU A 127 -3.84 -14.16 -4.65
CA LEU A 127 -2.78 -13.22 -5.06
C LEU A 127 -1.66 -13.93 -5.85
N ILE A 128 -1.55 -15.26 -5.77
CA ILE A 128 -0.61 -16.07 -6.57
C ILE A 128 -1.30 -16.60 -7.85
N PHE A 129 -2.62 -16.43 -7.98
CA PHE A 129 -3.38 -16.95 -9.12
C PHE A 129 -2.90 -16.32 -10.43
N ARG A 130 -2.61 -17.15 -11.44
CA ARG A 130 -2.04 -16.72 -12.74
C ARG A 130 -3.07 -16.07 -13.66
N ALA A 131 -3.86 -15.14 -13.13
CA ALA A 131 -4.75 -14.29 -13.89
C ALA A 131 -4.83 -12.91 -13.26
N ARG A 132 -4.34 -11.89 -14.00
CA ARG A 132 -4.37 -10.48 -13.59
C ARG A 132 -5.73 -10.02 -13.06
N PRO A 133 -6.88 -10.31 -13.71
CA PRO A 133 -8.19 -9.88 -13.21
C PRO A 133 -8.48 -10.40 -11.79
N VAL A 134 -8.11 -11.63 -11.48
CA VAL A 134 -8.33 -12.24 -10.16
C VAL A 134 -7.47 -11.55 -9.11
N GLN A 135 -6.16 -11.39 -9.38
CA GLN A 135 -5.22 -10.76 -8.45
C GLN A 135 -5.63 -9.32 -8.12
N ILE A 136 -6.00 -8.52 -9.12
CA ILE A 136 -6.44 -7.13 -8.93
C ILE A 136 -7.77 -7.08 -8.16
N THR A 137 -8.74 -7.95 -8.50
CA THR A 137 -10.02 -8.03 -7.77
C THR A 137 -9.79 -8.33 -6.29
N VAL A 138 -8.99 -9.35 -6.02
CA VAL A 138 -8.66 -9.78 -4.66
C VAL A 138 -7.94 -8.67 -3.91
N TYR A 139 -6.97 -8.01 -4.54
CA TYR A 139 -6.32 -6.83 -3.97
C TYR A 139 -7.33 -5.74 -3.58
N HIS A 140 -8.22 -5.35 -4.49
CA HIS A 140 -9.20 -4.28 -4.22
C HIS A 140 -10.14 -4.63 -3.06
N MET A 141 -10.63 -5.87 -3.01
CA MET A 141 -11.47 -6.35 -1.90
C MET A 141 -10.70 -6.34 -0.58
N LEU A 142 -9.52 -6.95 -0.55
CA LEU A 142 -8.71 -7.09 0.65
C LEU A 142 -8.22 -5.74 1.17
N ASN A 143 -7.84 -4.81 0.28
CA ASN A 143 -7.33 -3.49 0.66
C ASN A 143 -8.35 -2.67 1.45
N LYS A 144 -9.67 -2.86 1.22
CA LYS A 144 -10.75 -2.21 2.00
C LYS A 144 -10.77 -2.63 3.48
N LEU A 145 -10.14 -3.75 3.80
CA LEU A 145 -10.09 -4.31 5.16
C LEU A 145 -8.75 -4.08 5.85
N MET A 146 -7.65 -3.96 5.11
CA MET A 146 -6.29 -4.05 5.65
C MET A 146 -6.03 -3.08 6.80
N SER A 147 -6.38 -1.80 6.65
CA SER A 147 -6.15 -0.77 7.68
C SER A 147 -6.97 -0.99 8.96
N HIS A 148 -7.97 -1.87 8.94
CA HIS A 148 -8.82 -2.15 10.07
C HIS A 148 -8.41 -3.41 10.84
N LEU A 149 -7.61 -4.29 10.25
CA LEU A 149 -7.21 -5.54 10.89
C LEU A 149 -6.33 -5.35 12.15
N PRO A 150 -5.40 -4.38 12.22
CA PRO A 150 -4.55 -4.20 13.41
C PRO A 150 -5.32 -3.98 14.70
N LYS A 151 -6.57 -3.49 14.63
CA LYS A 151 -7.40 -3.25 15.82
C LYS A 151 -7.73 -4.51 16.64
N PHE A 152 -7.60 -5.69 16.02
CA PHE A 152 -7.85 -6.97 16.67
C PHE A 152 -6.62 -7.49 17.44
N ASP A 153 -5.46 -6.88 17.22
CA ASP A 153 -4.28 -7.16 18.02
C ASP A 153 -4.22 -6.20 19.21
N ASN A 154 -3.95 -6.73 20.39
CA ASN A 154 -3.81 -5.95 21.61
C ASN A 154 -2.33 -5.69 21.92
N VAL A 155 -2.05 -4.50 22.47
CA VAL A 155 -0.71 -4.10 22.94
C VAL A 155 -0.41 -4.66 24.34
N ASP A 156 -1.44 -4.91 25.15
CA ASP A 156 -1.28 -5.49 26.49
C ASP A 156 -0.97 -6.99 26.40
N LEU A 157 0.31 -7.26 26.16
CA LEU A 157 0.84 -8.56 25.77
C LEU A 157 1.04 -9.56 26.94
N LYS A 158 0.50 -9.29 28.13
CA LYS A 158 0.64 -10.16 29.32
C LYS A 158 0.07 -11.58 29.12
N SER A 159 -0.66 -11.82 28.04
CA SER A 159 -1.25 -13.13 27.69
C SER A 159 -0.59 -13.84 26.50
N TYR A 160 0.50 -13.29 25.91
CA TYR A 160 0.99 -13.75 24.60
C TYR A 160 2.33 -14.50 24.59
N GLY A 161 3.03 -14.65 25.73
CA GLY A 161 4.26 -15.45 25.81
C GLY A 161 4.78 -15.67 27.23
N ASP A 162 5.56 -16.74 27.39
CA ASP A 162 6.42 -16.99 28.56
C ASP A 162 7.51 -15.89 28.64
N GLU A 163 7.98 -15.56 29.85
CA GLU A 163 8.78 -14.36 30.18
C GLU A 163 10.12 -14.18 29.42
N GLU A 164 10.52 -15.10 28.53
CA GLU A 164 11.82 -15.13 27.85
C GLU A 164 11.80 -14.91 26.32
N GLU A 165 10.64 -14.98 25.63
CA GLU A 165 10.59 -14.83 24.16
C GLU A 165 10.36 -13.37 23.73
N GLU A 166 11.21 -12.85 22.84
CA GLU A 166 11.11 -11.49 22.29
C GLU A 166 9.72 -11.26 21.66
N LEU A 167 8.93 -10.35 22.24
CA LEU A 167 7.53 -10.09 21.86
C LEU A 167 7.43 -9.72 20.37
N LEU A 168 6.76 -10.55 19.58
CA LEU A 168 6.73 -10.42 18.13
C LEU A 168 5.33 -10.73 17.60
N LEU A 169 4.71 -9.78 16.90
CA LEU A 169 3.44 -9.99 16.22
C LEU A 169 3.66 -10.05 14.70
N SER A 170 3.05 -11.03 14.04
CA SER A 170 3.07 -11.10 12.58
C SER A 170 1.90 -10.32 11.98
N PRO A 171 2.04 -9.76 10.76
CA PRO A 171 0.88 -9.45 9.93
C PRO A 171 0.02 -10.71 9.71
N PRO A 172 -1.21 -10.59 9.16
CA PRO A 172 -2.12 -11.72 9.00
C PRO A 172 -1.45 -12.92 8.31
N ALA A 173 -1.49 -14.09 8.97
CA ALA A 173 -0.71 -15.25 8.56
C ALA A 173 -0.98 -15.67 7.10
N ALA A 174 -2.22 -15.58 6.63
CA ALA A 174 -2.59 -15.86 5.24
C ALA A 174 -1.83 -15.00 4.22
N LEU A 175 -1.59 -13.72 4.53
CA LEU A 175 -0.76 -12.84 3.70
C LEU A 175 0.71 -13.21 3.79
N MET A 176 1.21 -13.51 4.99
CA MET A 176 2.62 -13.86 5.17
C MET A 176 2.99 -15.18 4.49
N THR A 177 2.12 -16.20 4.52
CA THR A 177 2.30 -17.45 3.77
C THR A 177 2.41 -17.21 2.27
N VAL A 178 1.53 -16.35 1.74
CA VAL A 178 1.56 -15.95 0.32
C VAL A 178 2.83 -15.19 -0.01
N LEU A 179 3.23 -14.24 0.84
CA LEU A 179 4.45 -13.47 0.68
C LEU A 179 5.68 -14.38 0.62
N THR A 180 5.83 -15.31 1.56
CA THR A 180 6.98 -16.24 1.58
C THR A 180 7.06 -17.06 0.30
N THR A 181 5.93 -17.53 -0.22
CA THR A 181 5.89 -18.25 -1.50
C THR A 181 6.30 -17.35 -2.66
N GLN A 182 5.78 -16.12 -2.72
CA GLN A 182 6.11 -15.15 -3.76
C GLN A 182 7.58 -14.70 -3.70
N GLU A 183 8.16 -14.52 -2.51
CA GLU A 183 9.57 -14.20 -2.34
C GLU A 183 10.47 -15.25 -2.98
N HIS A 184 10.22 -16.54 -2.74
CA HIS A 184 10.97 -17.63 -3.38
C HIS A 184 10.82 -17.65 -4.90
N LEU A 185 9.63 -17.35 -5.41
CA LEU A 185 9.42 -17.25 -6.86
C LEU A 185 10.18 -16.06 -7.47
N LEU A 186 10.20 -14.91 -6.80
CA LEU A 186 10.90 -13.72 -7.27
C LEU A 186 12.41 -13.84 -7.18
N GLU A 187 12.92 -14.53 -6.17
CA GLU A 187 14.35 -14.84 -6.05
C GLU A 187 14.82 -15.50 -7.35
N ASN A 188 14.11 -16.52 -7.86
CA ASN A 188 14.44 -17.19 -9.13
C ASN A 188 14.30 -16.29 -10.37
N ILE A 189 13.31 -15.39 -10.40
CA ILE A 189 13.06 -14.52 -11.58
C ILE A 189 14.09 -13.39 -11.67
N LEU A 190 14.51 -12.84 -10.52
CA LEU A 190 15.33 -11.64 -10.45
C LEU A 190 16.78 -11.90 -10.06
N GLU A 191 17.19 -13.16 -9.84
CA GLU A 191 18.54 -13.53 -9.35
C GLU A 191 19.65 -12.92 -10.20
N CYS A 192 19.54 -13.02 -11.52
CA CYS A 192 20.55 -12.59 -12.48
C CYS A 192 20.56 -11.08 -12.76
N ILE A 193 19.64 -10.31 -12.16
CA ILE A 193 19.49 -8.88 -12.42
C ILE A 193 20.08 -8.11 -11.24
N PRO A 194 21.21 -7.40 -11.42
CA PRO A 194 21.83 -6.68 -10.33
C PRO A 194 21.00 -5.44 -9.96
N VAL A 195 21.17 -4.98 -8.72
CA VAL A 195 20.53 -3.75 -8.25
C VAL A 195 21.03 -2.55 -9.08
N GLY A 196 20.09 -1.72 -9.52
CA GLY A 196 20.34 -0.58 -10.41
C GLY A 196 20.13 -0.88 -11.89
N GLU A 197 19.90 -2.15 -12.26
CA GLU A 197 19.43 -2.53 -13.59
C GLU A 197 17.93 -2.82 -13.56
N PHE A 198 17.24 -2.48 -14.65
CA PHE A 198 15.80 -2.60 -14.76
C PHE A 198 15.41 -3.91 -15.43
N ALA A 199 14.59 -4.72 -14.76
CA ALA A 199 14.01 -5.94 -15.28
C ALA A 199 12.83 -5.62 -16.20
N GLU A 200 13.00 -5.85 -17.50
CA GLU A 200 11.89 -5.74 -18.46
C GLU A 200 10.98 -6.95 -18.39
N ILE A 201 9.78 -6.76 -17.82
CA ILE A 201 8.79 -7.82 -17.65
C ILE A 201 7.72 -7.73 -18.75
N GLN A 202 7.61 -8.78 -19.55
CA GLN A 202 6.62 -8.85 -20.63
C GLN A 202 5.20 -8.98 -20.05
N PRO A 203 4.23 -8.13 -20.41
CA PRO A 203 2.84 -8.31 -20.01
C PRO A 203 2.27 -9.67 -20.41
N MET A 204 1.29 -10.16 -19.64
CA MET A 204 0.64 -11.46 -19.85
C MET A 204 1.56 -12.69 -19.69
N SER A 205 2.83 -12.49 -19.31
CA SER A 205 3.73 -13.58 -18.95
C SER A 205 3.39 -14.16 -17.56
N VAL A 206 3.94 -15.35 -17.27
CA VAL A 206 3.82 -15.97 -15.95
C VAL A 206 4.56 -15.13 -14.91
N GLU A 207 5.73 -14.62 -15.28
CA GLU A 207 6.58 -13.73 -14.48
C GLU A 207 5.83 -12.45 -14.14
N PHE A 208 5.11 -11.87 -15.10
CA PHE A 208 4.26 -10.70 -14.86
C PHE A 208 3.21 -10.97 -13.78
N CYS A 209 2.48 -12.09 -13.85
CA CYS A 209 1.48 -12.42 -12.83
C CYS A 209 2.13 -12.65 -11.45
N ILE A 210 3.28 -13.32 -11.40
CA ILE A 210 4.01 -13.55 -10.15
C ILE A 210 4.43 -12.22 -9.51
N ILE A 211 5.04 -11.33 -10.28
CA ILE A 211 5.53 -10.03 -9.79
C ILE A 211 4.35 -9.10 -9.44
N LEU A 212 3.28 -9.08 -10.25
CA LEU A 212 2.06 -8.34 -9.95
C LEU A 212 1.50 -8.79 -8.59
N GLY A 213 1.30 -10.09 -8.41
CA GLY A 213 0.82 -10.67 -7.16
C GLY A 213 1.67 -10.25 -5.96
N TYR A 214 3.00 -10.29 -6.10
CA TYR A 214 3.94 -9.89 -5.06
C TYR A 214 3.82 -8.41 -4.67
N LEU A 215 3.78 -7.51 -5.66
CA LEU A 215 3.65 -6.07 -5.40
C LEU A 215 2.29 -5.73 -4.78
N LEU A 216 1.22 -6.41 -5.20
CA LEU A 216 -0.11 -6.27 -4.59
C LEU A 216 -0.13 -6.79 -3.14
N THR A 217 0.51 -7.92 -2.85
CA THR A 217 0.69 -8.42 -1.47
C THR A 217 1.39 -7.39 -0.59
N TRP A 218 2.49 -6.80 -1.07
CA TRP A 218 3.20 -5.76 -0.31
C TRP A 218 2.36 -4.50 -0.12
N LYS A 219 1.60 -4.09 -1.13
CA LYS A 219 0.68 -2.95 -1.01
C LYS A 219 -0.40 -3.22 0.07
N LEU A 220 -0.90 -4.46 0.18
CA LEU A 220 -1.80 -4.87 1.27
C LEU A 220 -1.11 -4.85 2.64
N ILE A 221 0.13 -5.35 2.73
CA ILE A 221 0.92 -5.31 3.97
C ILE A 221 1.14 -3.87 4.41
N LEU A 222 1.57 -2.98 3.53
CA LEU A 222 1.79 -1.57 3.88
C LEU A 222 0.47 -0.87 4.27
N SER A 223 -0.65 -1.19 3.61
CA SER A 223 -1.99 -0.74 3.98
C SER A 223 -2.40 -1.22 5.39
N PHE A 224 -2.02 -2.45 5.76
CA PHE A 224 -2.17 -2.99 7.12
C PHE A 224 -1.36 -2.19 8.14
N PHE A 225 -0.09 -1.91 7.85
CA PHE A 225 0.78 -1.08 8.72
C PHE A 225 0.25 0.34 8.92
N LYS A 226 -0.31 0.95 7.88
CA LYS A 226 -0.92 2.28 7.94
C LYS A 226 -2.06 2.37 8.95
N GLY A 227 -2.80 1.27 9.13
CA GLY A 227 -3.88 1.16 10.10
C GLY A 227 -3.45 0.90 11.55
N ALA A 228 -2.18 0.54 11.77
CA ALA A 228 -1.67 0.16 13.07
C ALA A 228 -1.22 1.37 13.91
N SER A 229 -1.29 1.23 15.24
CA SER A 229 -0.68 2.18 16.19
C SER A 229 0.85 2.16 16.09
N SER A 230 1.53 3.17 16.63
CA SER A 230 3.01 3.20 16.64
C SER A 230 3.62 1.97 17.32
N GLN A 231 3.01 1.50 18.41
CA GLN A 231 3.43 0.32 19.16
C GLN A 231 3.24 -0.97 18.32
N LEU A 232 2.06 -1.16 17.73
CA LEU A 232 1.81 -2.33 16.87
C LEU A 232 2.73 -2.33 15.65
N ARG A 233 2.95 -1.17 15.02
CA ARG A 233 3.92 -1.04 13.91
C ARG A 233 5.30 -1.50 14.33
N ALA A 234 5.78 -1.14 15.52
CA ALA A 234 7.09 -1.59 16.00
C ALA A 234 7.18 -3.13 16.10
N LEU A 235 6.15 -3.79 16.64
CA LEU A 235 6.09 -5.25 16.75
C LEU A 235 6.05 -5.94 15.38
N TYR A 236 5.19 -5.46 14.47
CA TYR A 236 5.15 -5.99 13.10
C TYR A 236 6.44 -5.73 12.33
N SER A 237 7.08 -4.57 12.53
CA SER A 237 8.37 -4.23 11.95
C SER A 237 9.46 -5.18 12.43
N GLN A 238 9.45 -5.57 13.70
CA GLN A 238 10.37 -6.56 14.26
C GLN A 238 10.17 -7.93 13.61
N TYR A 239 8.92 -8.33 13.34
CA TYR A 239 8.63 -9.54 12.56
C TYR A 239 9.26 -9.47 11.17
N LEU A 240 9.01 -8.40 10.41
CA LEU A 240 9.59 -8.22 9.06
C LEU A 240 11.12 -8.14 9.07
N ARG A 241 11.71 -7.64 10.16
CA ARG A 241 13.17 -7.64 10.37
C ARG A 241 13.69 -9.06 10.57
N ARG A 242 13.01 -9.87 11.41
CA ARG A 242 13.39 -11.27 11.68
C ARG A 242 13.30 -12.13 10.41
N THR A 243 12.28 -11.95 9.59
CA THR A 243 12.13 -12.68 8.32
C THR A 243 12.99 -12.13 7.18
N LYS A 244 13.59 -10.94 7.36
CA LYS A 244 14.31 -10.18 6.32
C LYS A 244 13.44 -9.86 5.07
N SER A 245 12.12 -9.99 5.18
CA SER A 245 11.19 -9.78 4.06
C SER A 245 11.30 -8.36 3.48
N LEU A 246 11.46 -7.35 4.33
CA LEU A 246 11.64 -5.97 3.87
C LEU A 246 12.94 -5.80 3.06
N ASN A 247 14.04 -6.45 3.46
CA ASN A 247 15.30 -6.36 2.74
C ASN A 247 15.15 -6.94 1.34
N LYS A 248 14.50 -8.12 1.23
CA LYS A 248 14.18 -8.75 -0.06
C LYS A 248 13.32 -7.83 -0.92
N LEU A 249 12.28 -7.22 -0.34
CA LEU A 249 11.46 -6.22 -1.03
C LEU A 249 12.31 -5.12 -1.62
N LEU A 250 13.15 -4.45 -0.81
CA LEU A 250 13.92 -3.31 -1.26
C LEU A 250 14.87 -3.70 -2.41
N TYR A 251 15.52 -4.86 -2.34
CA TYR A 251 16.29 -5.38 -3.47
C TYR A 251 15.44 -5.63 -4.72
N HIS A 252 14.28 -6.27 -4.58
CA HIS A 252 13.37 -6.52 -5.71
C HIS A 252 12.86 -5.20 -6.33
N LEU A 253 12.48 -4.21 -5.52
CA LEU A 253 11.99 -2.92 -5.99
C LEU A 253 13.04 -2.20 -6.85
N PHE A 254 14.30 -2.19 -6.42
CA PHE A 254 15.39 -1.56 -7.21
C PHE A 254 15.82 -2.35 -8.45
N ARG A 255 15.24 -3.54 -8.68
CA ARG A 255 15.32 -4.29 -9.95
C ARG A 255 14.07 -4.08 -10.82
N LEU A 256 12.95 -3.69 -10.20
CA LEU A 256 11.65 -3.52 -10.87
C LEU A 256 11.27 -2.06 -11.14
N MET A 257 11.97 -1.09 -10.54
CA MET A 257 11.81 0.33 -10.84
C MET A 257 12.71 0.71 -12.01
N PRO A 258 12.21 1.47 -12.99
CA PRO A 258 13.02 1.93 -14.11
C PRO A 258 14.04 2.96 -13.64
N GLU A 259 15.16 3.07 -14.34
CA GLU A 259 16.18 4.10 -14.05
C GLU A 259 15.58 5.51 -14.11
N ASN A 260 14.65 5.73 -15.04
CA ASN A 260 13.87 6.96 -15.14
C ASN A 260 12.35 6.67 -15.00
N PRO A 261 11.71 7.02 -13.87
CA PRO A 261 10.30 6.77 -13.59
C PRO A 261 9.34 7.80 -14.22
N THR A 262 9.77 8.49 -15.27
CA THR A 262 8.93 9.42 -16.04
C THR A 262 8.07 8.66 -17.04
N PHE A 263 6.85 9.13 -17.30
CA PHE A 263 5.98 8.49 -18.30
C PHE A 263 6.57 8.61 -19.73
N PRO A 264 6.43 7.59 -20.59
CA PRO A 264 6.85 7.68 -21.98
C PRO A 264 6.20 8.88 -22.68
N GLY A 265 6.99 9.72 -23.34
CA GLY A 265 6.50 10.91 -24.05
C GLY A 265 6.51 12.22 -23.25
N SER A 266 6.90 12.21 -21.96
CA SER A 266 7.21 13.44 -21.24
C SER A 266 8.61 13.94 -21.65
N THR A 267 8.71 14.70 -22.74
CA THR A 267 9.96 15.38 -23.11
C THR A 267 10.18 16.58 -22.17
N PRO A 268 11.38 16.74 -21.57
CA PRO A 268 11.70 17.85 -20.67
C PRO A 268 11.79 19.21 -21.39
N GLU A 269 11.71 19.25 -22.71
CA GLU A 269 12.01 20.44 -23.52
C GLU A 269 10.79 21.37 -23.76
N LEU A 270 9.56 20.98 -23.37
CA LEU A 270 8.35 21.70 -23.82
C LEU A 270 7.33 22.13 -22.75
N SER A 271 7.64 22.07 -21.44
CA SER A 271 6.73 22.73 -20.47
C SER A 271 7.36 23.09 -19.13
N ASN A 272 7.14 24.33 -18.68
CA ASN A 272 7.18 24.78 -17.28
C ASN A 272 6.09 24.11 -16.40
N LYS A 273 5.72 22.85 -16.69
CA LYS A 273 4.75 22.05 -15.92
C LYS A 273 5.49 20.90 -15.24
N ASP A 274 5.04 20.56 -14.04
CA ASP A 274 5.55 19.46 -13.24
C ASP A 274 5.61 18.17 -14.08
N VAL A 275 6.82 17.62 -14.25
CA VAL A 275 7.04 16.37 -15.00
C VAL A 275 6.32 15.26 -14.27
N LYS A 276 5.35 14.64 -14.95
CA LYS A 276 4.59 13.50 -14.40
C LYS A 276 5.49 12.27 -14.29
N THR A 277 5.51 11.65 -13.12
CA THR A 277 6.27 10.44 -12.82
C THR A 277 5.39 9.39 -12.16
N TYR A 278 5.86 8.14 -12.12
CA TYR A 278 5.24 7.08 -11.33
C TYR A 278 5.17 7.37 -9.82
N PHE A 279 5.87 8.39 -9.32
CA PHE A 279 5.78 8.82 -7.92
C PHE A 279 4.76 9.94 -7.67
N THR A 280 4.36 10.68 -8.71
CA THR A 280 3.43 11.80 -8.61
C THR A 280 2.01 11.42 -9.04
N GLU A 281 1.88 10.51 -10.00
CA GLU A 281 0.59 10.05 -10.49
C GLU A 281 0.06 8.85 -9.69
N GLU A 282 -1.24 8.82 -9.47
CA GLU A 282 -1.91 7.65 -8.90
C GLU A 282 -2.02 6.54 -9.95
N LEU A 283 -1.74 5.31 -9.52
CA LEU A 283 -1.96 4.13 -10.36
C LEU A 283 -3.40 3.66 -10.23
N ASP A 284 -4.17 3.77 -11.31
CA ASP A 284 -5.45 3.08 -11.43
C ASP A 284 -5.23 1.61 -11.83
N LEU A 285 -5.68 0.69 -10.98
CA LEU A 285 -5.64 -0.75 -11.25
C LEU A 285 -6.98 -1.18 -11.87
N ASP A 286 -7.33 -0.64 -13.04
CA ASP A 286 -8.52 -1.07 -13.76
C ASP A 286 -8.30 -2.45 -14.40
N ILE A 287 -9.17 -3.39 -14.02
CA ILE A 287 -9.20 -4.77 -14.52
C ILE A 287 -9.36 -4.82 -16.05
N LYS A 288 -10.05 -3.83 -16.66
CA LYS A 288 -10.32 -3.80 -18.10
C LYS A 288 -9.24 -3.09 -18.92
N ASP A 289 -8.45 -2.21 -18.34
CA ASP A 289 -7.40 -1.51 -19.07
C ASP A 289 -6.22 -2.45 -19.36
N ALA A 290 -6.11 -2.83 -20.63
CA ALA A 290 -5.04 -3.66 -21.15
C ALA A 290 -3.88 -2.83 -21.73
N LEU A 291 -4.12 -1.55 -22.06
CA LEU A 291 -3.13 -0.68 -22.71
C LEU A 291 -2.10 -0.18 -21.70
N ALA A 292 -2.51 0.07 -20.46
CA ALA A 292 -1.62 0.45 -19.36
C ALA A 292 -0.81 -0.71 -18.74
N MET A 293 -0.92 -1.94 -19.27
CA MET A 293 -0.25 -3.10 -18.63
C MET A 293 1.27 -2.99 -18.52
N PHE A 294 1.91 -2.36 -19.51
CA PHE A 294 3.36 -2.19 -19.52
C PHE A 294 3.86 -1.29 -18.39
N SER A 295 3.05 -0.35 -17.91
CA SER A 295 3.42 0.54 -16.80
C SER A 295 3.03 -0.02 -15.43
N HIS A 296 2.17 -1.05 -15.32
CA HIS A 296 1.69 -1.55 -14.03
C HIS A 296 2.81 -1.99 -13.09
N ILE A 297 3.73 -2.83 -13.55
CA ILE A 297 4.84 -3.32 -12.70
C ILE A 297 5.76 -2.17 -12.26
N PRO A 298 6.32 -1.34 -13.16
CA PRO A 298 7.20 -0.26 -12.73
C PRO A 298 6.47 0.78 -11.87
N HIS A 299 5.22 1.13 -12.19
CA HIS A 299 4.43 2.08 -11.40
C HIS A 299 4.07 1.50 -10.02
N LEU A 300 3.70 0.22 -9.93
CA LEU A 300 3.50 -0.46 -8.64
C LEU A 300 4.78 -0.51 -7.83
N ALA A 301 5.93 -0.80 -8.45
CA ALA A 301 7.21 -0.83 -7.74
C ALA A 301 7.56 0.55 -7.15
N CYS A 302 7.40 1.62 -7.94
CA CYS A 302 7.55 3.00 -7.45
C CYS A 302 6.56 3.32 -6.32
N THR A 303 5.28 2.93 -6.47
CA THR A 303 4.25 3.14 -5.46
C THR A 303 4.59 2.44 -4.16
N VAL A 304 4.96 1.16 -4.22
CA VAL A 304 5.33 0.35 -3.05
C VAL A 304 6.60 0.90 -2.41
N TYR A 305 7.59 1.35 -3.18
CA TYR A 305 8.79 1.99 -2.64
C TYR A 305 8.45 3.28 -1.87
N CYS A 306 7.62 4.16 -2.45
CA CYS A 306 7.18 5.39 -1.82
C CYS A 306 6.39 5.12 -0.53
N MET A 307 5.46 4.16 -0.54
CA MET A 307 4.74 3.71 0.65
C MET A 307 5.70 3.16 1.71
N THR A 308 6.70 2.37 1.31
CA THR A 308 7.68 1.80 2.24
C THR A 308 8.52 2.89 2.92
N LEU A 309 8.98 3.89 2.15
CA LEU A 309 9.70 5.05 2.70
C LEU A 309 8.86 5.86 3.67
N LYS A 310 7.55 5.99 3.40
CA LYS A 310 6.61 6.75 4.24
C LYS A 310 6.22 6.00 5.52
N ASP A 311 5.87 4.73 5.39
CA ASP A 311 5.26 3.95 6.46
C ASP A 311 6.31 3.23 7.33
N LEU A 312 7.48 2.91 6.78
CA LEU A 312 8.57 2.17 7.44
C LEU A 312 9.96 2.84 7.31
N PRO A 313 10.11 4.17 7.47
CA PRO A 313 11.37 4.88 7.19
C PRO A 313 12.55 4.37 8.03
N ALA A 314 12.33 4.02 9.30
CA ALA A 314 13.37 3.52 10.19
C ALA A 314 13.97 2.18 9.70
N MET A 315 13.12 1.26 9.24
CA MET A 315 13.58 -0.02 8.72
C MET A 315 14.32 0.15 7.39
N VAL A 316 13.84 1.06 6.52
CA VAL A 316 14.53 1.37 5.27
C VAL A 316 15.91 1.96 5.54
N ARG A 317 16.06 2.88 6.50
CA ARG A 317 17.36 3.41 6.91
C ARG A 317 18.31 2.33 7.42
N LEU A 318 17.81 1.41 8.26
CA LEU A 318 18.61 0.29 8.76
C LEU A 318 19.11 -0.60 7.62
N TRP A 319 18.24 -0.95 6.66
CA TRP A 319 18.63 -1.70 5.47
C TRP A 319 19.65 -0.93 4.63
N TRP A 320 19.36 0.32 4.29
CA TRP A 320 20.21 1.16 3.45
C TRP A 320 21.62 1.32 4.03
N ASN A 321 21.73 1.61 5.33
CA ASN A 321 23.03 1.70 6.02
C ASN A 321 23.79 0.38 6.11
N SER A 322 23.09 -0.75 5.97
CA SER A 322 23.71 -2.09 5.91
C SER A 322 24.09 -2.54 4.49
N CYS A 323 23.72 -1.78 3.45
CA CYS A 323 24.01 -2.12 2.07
C CYS A 323 25.49 -1.91 1.73
N GLU A 324 25.97 -2.68 0.76
CA GLU A 324 27.27 -2.41 0.13
C GLU A 324 27.28 -1.06 -0.61
N LYS A 325 28.48 -0.49 -0.80
CA LYS A 325 28.69 0.86 -1.34
C LYS A 325 27.99 1.11 -2.67
N ARG A 326 27.93 0.11 -3.57
CA ARG A 326 27.24 0.24 -4.87
C ARG A 326 25.74 0.46 -4.65
N VAL A 327 25.09 -0.45 -3.94
CA VAL A 327 23.65 -0.38 -3.65
C VAL A 327 23.31 0.89 -2.86
N PHE A 328 24.10 1.21 -1.84
CA PHE A 328 23.95 2.42 -1.04
C PHE A 328 23.86 3.68 -1.90
N ASN A 329 24.79 3.85 -2.85
CA ASN A 329 24.84 5.01 -3.75
C ASN A 329 23.69 5.04 -4.76
N ILE A 330 23.28 3.87 -5.29
CA ILE A 330 22.14 3.77 -6.21
C ILE A 330 20.86 4.23 -5.53
N VAL A 331 20.61 3.70 -4.32
CA VAL A 331 19.44 4.03 -3.51
C VAL A 331 19.43 5.52 -3.16
N ASP A 332 20.56 6.06 -2.70
CA ASP A 332 20.70 7.46 -2.32
C ASP A 332 20.42 8.42 -3.50
N LYS A 333 21.07 8.17 -4.64
CA LYS A 333 20.90 8.98 -5.86
C LYS A 333 19.47 8.94 -6.37
N PHE A 334 18.88 7.75 -6.45
CA PHE A 334 17.53 7.56 -6.96
C PHE A 334 16.49 8.24 -6.06
N THR A 335 16.59 8.04 -4.74
CA THR A 335 15.65 8.62 -3.76
C THR A 335 15.75 10.13 -3.74
N SER A 336 16.97 10.68 -3.69
CA SER A 336 17.23 12.12 -3.74
C SER A 336 16.62 12.79 -4.97
N LYS A 337 16.75 12.14 -6.13
CA LYS A 337 16.31 12.68 -7.41
C LYS A 337 14.80 12.63 -7.59
N TYR A 338 14.16 11.50 -7.25
CA TYR A 338 12.78 11.24 -7.66
C TYR A 338 11.75 11.25 -6.54
N VAL A 339 12.16 11.04 -5.28
CA VAL A 339 11.22 10.76 -4.18
C VAL A 339 11.31 11.80 -3.06
N SER A 340 12.52 12.24 -2.69
CA SER A 340 12.72 13.13 -1.55
C SER A 340 11.95 14.45 -1.65
N GLY A 341 11.89 15.05 -2.85
CA GLY A 341 11.15 16.29 -3.07
C GLY A 341 9.65 16.13 -2.81
N ILE A 342 9.09 14.99 -3.20
CA ILE A 342 7.66 14.68 -3.01
C ILE A 342 7.36 14.49 -1.52
N LEU A 343 8.13 13.62 -0.85
CA LEU A 343 7.90 13.30 0.56
C LEU A 343 8.18 14.49 1.48
N SER A 344 9.24 15.27 1.22
CA SER A 344 9.53 16.47 2.02
C SER A 344 8.46 17.55 1.85
N SER A 345 7.98 17.78 0.63
CA SER A 345 6.89 18.74 0.38
C SER A 345 5.59 18.34 1.08
N GLN A 346 5.24 17.04 1.03
CA GLN A 346 4.08 16.50 1.74
C GLN A 346 4.19 16.69 3.26
N GLU A 347 5.35 16.36 3.85
CA GLU A 347 5.57 16.49 5.30
C GLU A 347 5.51 17.95 5.74
N ILE A 348 6.16 18.85 5.01
CA ILE A 348 6.16 20.30 5.30
C ILE A 348 4.75 20.89 5.18
N SER A 349 3.98 20.48 4.17
CA SER A 349 2.59 20.92 3.99
C SER A 349 1.68 20.40 5.12
N SER A 350 1.91 19.16 5.56
CA SER A 350 1.22 18.58 6.73
C SER A 350 1.48 19.42 7.99
N VAL A 351 2.74 19.80 8.24
CA VAL A 351 3.11 20.66 9.36
C VAL A 351 2.47 22.05 9.29
N GLN A 352 2.41 22.67 8.10
CA GLN A 352 1.76 23.98 7.92
C GLN A 352 0.25 23.93 8.26
N SER A 353 -0.44 22.89 7.77
CA SER A 353 -1.88 22.72 7.97
C SER A 353 -2.26 22.29 9.39
N SER A 354 -1.38 21.57 10.09
CA SER A 354 -1.59 21.06 11.45
C SER A 354 -1.20 22.07 12.54
N THR A 355 -1.18 23.38 12.26
CA THR A 355 -0.77 24.42 13.23
C THR A 355 -1.69 24.45 14.45
N GLN A 356 -1.39 23.60 15.43
CA GLN A 356 -1.92 23.70 16.78
C GLN A 356 -1.34 24.96 17.40
N LEU A 357 -2.22 25.91 17.71
CA LEU A 357 -1.87 27.18 18.37
C LEU A 357 -1.55 26.90 19.84
N PHE A 358 -0.34 26.43 20.12
CA PHE A 358 0.19 26.48 21.48
C PHE A 358 0.53 27.95 21.79
N ASN A 359 0.05 28.46 22.93
CA ASN A 359 0.32 29.84 23.34
C ASN A 359 1.83 30.12 23.35
N GLY A 360 2.23 31.18 22.66
CA GLY A 360 3.64 31.57 22.53
C GLY A 360 4.43 30.81 21.47
N MET A 361 3.85 29.82 20.76
CA MET A 361 4.54 29.08 19.70
C MET A 361 4.05 29.47 18.30
N THR A 362 4.98 29.74 17.39
CA THR A 362 4.72 29.97 15.97
C THR A 362 5.54 29.01 15.12
N VAL A 363 4.91 28.32 14.18
CA VAL A 363 5.57 27.39 13.26
C VAL A 363 5.54 27.95 11.84
N LYS A 364 6.70 28.06 11.20
CA LYS A 364 6.87 28.53 9.83
C LYS A 364 7.60 27.47 9.01
N ALA A 365 6.88 26.86 8.07
CA ALA A 365 7.47 25.87 7.18
C ALA A 365 7.88 26.51 5.84
N ARG A 366 9.04 26.11 5.31
CA ARG A 366 9.66 26.60 4.08
C ARG A 366 9.93 25.43 3.14
N SER A 367 9.00 25.18 2.22
CA SER A 367 9.10 24.04 1.29
C SER A 367 10.31 24.11 0.37
N ALA A 368 10.70 25.32 -0.07
CA ALA A 368 11.84 25.51 -0.97
C ALA A 368 13.19 25.11 -0.35
N THR A 369 13.40 25.39 0.93
CA THR A 369 14.64 25.03 1.66
C THR A 369 14.51 23.72 2.45
N ARG A 370 13.33 23.10 2.42
CA ARG A 370 12.98 21.88 3.17
C ARG A 370 13.13 22.03 4.70
N GLU A 371 12.76 23.21 5.21
CA GLU A 371 12.95 23.58 6.61
C GLU A 371 11.62 23.85 7.31
N VAL A 372 11.55 23.53 8.59
CA VAL A 372 10.49 23.93 9.52
C VAL A 372 11.13 24.73 10.64
N ILE A 373 10.69 25.97 10.83
CA ILE A 373 11.15 26.84 11.90
C ILE A 373 10.06 26.91 12.95
N ALA A 374 10.38 26.49 14.17
CA ALA A 374 9.52 26.65 15.34
C ALA A 374 10.10 27.74 16.24
N THR A 375 9.31 28.75 16.55
CA THR A 375 9.68 29.84 17.45
C THR A 375 8.75 29.83 18.64
N TYR A 376 9.32 29.83 19.84
CA TYR A 376 8.60 29.95 21.11
C TYR A 376 9.02 31.25 21.81
N SER A 377 8.06 32.07 22.19
CA SER A 377 8.28 33.37 22.83
C SER A 377 7.24 33.60 23.92
N VAL A 378 7.67 33.59 25.19
CA VAL A 378 6.86 33.91 26.37
C VAL A 378 7.73 34.65 27.38
N ASP A 379 7.26 35.80 27.87
CA ASP A 379 7.99 36.69 28.78
C ASP A 379 9.41 37.00 28.27
N ASP A 380 10.44 36.76 29.09
CA ASP A 380 11.86 36.98 28.75
C ASP A 380 12.51 35.77 28.03
N ILE A 381 11.73 34.76 27.66
CA ILE A 381 12.21 33.53 27.03
C ILE A 381 11.89 33.58 25.53
N PHE A 382 12.93 33.45 24.72
CA PHE A 382 12.82 33.31 23.27
C PHE A 382 13.65 32.12 22.80
N ILE A 383 13.02 31.19 22.08
CA ILE A 383 13.65 29.98 21.57
C ILE A 383 13.26 29.83 20.10
N GLU A 384 14.25 29.64 19.24
CA GLU A 384 14.05 29.31 17.84
C GLU A 384 14.74 27.98 17.51
N LEU A 385 14.02 27.10 16.85
CA LEU A 385 14.47 25.78 16.46
C LEU A 385 14.21 25.58 14.97
N ILE A 386 15.22 25.08 14.26
CA ILE A 386 15.18 24.87 12.82
C ILE A 386 15.33 23.37 12.57
N ILE A 387 14.30 22.76 12.00
CA ILE A 387 14.30 21.35 11.58
C ILE A 387 14.50 21.33 10.08
N GLN A 388 15.59 20.73 9.61
CA GLN A 388 15.92 20.64 8.19
C GLN A 388 15.87 19.19 7.72
N LEU A 389 15.04 18.95 6.69
CA LEU A 389 14.97 17.64 6.05
C LEU A 389 16.15 17.49 5.05
N PRO A 390 16.84 16.34 5.05
CA PRO A 390 18.00 16.13 4.20
C PRO A 390 17.63 16.03 2.70
N PRO A 391 18.61 16.21 1.79
CA PRO A 391 18.39 16.09 0.35
C PRO A 391 17.83 14.71 -0.06
N ASN A 392 18.22 13.66 0.67
CA ASN A 392 17.83 12.27 0.48
C ASN A 392 16.72 11.80 1.45
N TYR A 393 15.88 12.72 1.98
CA TYR A 393 14.79 12.38 2.89
C TYR A 393 13.87 11.26 2.33
N PRO A 394 13.51 10.21 3.10
CA PRO A 394 13.74 10.00 4.54
C PRO A 394 14.96 9.13 4.89
N LEU A 395 15.90 8.93 3.96
CA LEU A 395 17.10 8.09 4.20
C LEU A 395 18.09 8.78 5.14
N GLY A 396 18.39 10.05 4.87
CA GLY A 396 19.27 10.85 5.71
C GLY A 396 18.65 11.15 7.07
N SER A 397 19.52 11.51 8.01
CA SER A 397 19.07 12.00 9.31
C SER A 397 18.53 13.43 9.17
N ILE A 398 17.46 13.72 9.93
CA ILE A 398 16.91 15.08 10.03
C ILE A 398 17.86 15.91 10.88
N ALA A 399 18.25 17.08 10.40
CA ALA A 399 19.08 18.00 11.16
C ALA A 399 18.18 18.90 12.02
N VAL A 400 18.54 19.04 13.30
CA VAL A 400 17.88 19.96 14.23
C VAL A 400 18.92 20.97 14.67
N GLU A 401 18.71 22.23 14.34
CA GLU A 401 19.61 23.34 14.64
C GLU A 401 18.97 24.34 15.60
N SER A 402 19.82 24.96 16.42
CA SER A 402 19.43 26.06 17.30
C SER A 402 19.49 27.37 16.53
N GLY A 403 18.36 28.04 16.40
CA GLY A 403 18.30 29.44 15.99
C GLY A 403 18.64 30.38 17.15
N LYS A 404 18.01 31.57 17.16
CA LYS A 404 18.17 32.54 18.24
C LYS A 404 17.60 32.01 19.57
N ARG A 405 18.37 32.16 20.66
CA ARG A 405 18.01 31.70 22.01
C ARG A 405 18.27 32.79 23.06
N VAL A 406 17.29 33.05 23.92
CA VAL A 406 17.33 33.99 25.06
C VAL A 406 16.60 33.36 26.24
N GLY A 407 17.14 33.51 27.46
CA GLY A 407 16.46 33.04 28.68
C GLY A 407 16.62 31.54 29.01
N VAL A 408 17.50 30.81 28.29
CA VAL A 408 17.74 29.37 28.52
C VAL A 408 19.21 29.07 28.79
N ALA A 409 19.48 28.37 29.90
CA ALA A 409 20.81 27.91 30.29
C ALA A 409 21.40 26.92 29.28
N VAL A 410 22.72 26.99 29.05
CA VAL A 410 23.42 26.18 28.03
C VAL A 410 23.26 24.67 28.28
N GLN A 411 23.36 24.24 29.53
CA GLN A 411 23.28 22.82 29.88
C GLN A 411 21.88 22.24 29.64
N GLN A 412 20.85 22.99 30.02
CA GLN A 412 19.45 22.61 29.80
C GLN A 412 19.15 22.49 28.30
N TRP A 413 19.66 23.43 27.49
CA TRP A 413 19.51 23.38 26.04
C TRP A 413 20.20 22.16 25.41
N ARG A 414 21.41 21.83 25.84
CA ARG A 414 22.12 20.64 25.35
C ARG A 414 21.33 19.36 25.60
N ASN A 415 20.72 19.23 26.78
CA ASN A 415 19.87 18.09 27.11
C ASN A 415 18.63 18.03 26.23
N TRP A 416 17.97 19.16 25.95
CA TRP A 416 16.82 19.21 25.05
C TRP A 416 17.18 18.86 23.60
N MET A 417 18.28 19.40 23.06
CA MET A 417 18.72 19.08 21.71
C MET A 417 19.04 17.59 21.55
N LEU A 418 19.67 16.97 22.56
CA LEU A 418 19.94 15.55 22.56
C LEU A 418 18.64 14.72 22.44
N GLN A 419 17.61 15.08 23.21
CA GLN A 419 16.31 14.41 23.18
C GLN A 419 15.58 14.58 21.83
N LEU A 420 15.78 15.71 21.14
CA LEU A 420 15.16 15.97 19.84
C LEU A 420 15.89 15.29 18.66
N SER A 421 17.18 14.98 18.82
CA SER A 421 18.00 14.30 17.81
C SER A 421 18.02 12.78 17.93
N THR A 422 17.48 12.24 19.03
CA THR A 422 17.38 10.78 19.29
C THR A 422 16.03 10.28 18.82
#